data_AF-A0A565BAN8-F1
#
_entry.id   AF-A0A565BAN8-F1
#
_cell.length_a   1.000
_cell.length_b   1.000
_cell.length_c   1.000
_cell.angle_alpha   90.00
_cell.angle_beta   90.00
_cell.angle_gamma   90.00
#
_symmetry.space_group_name_H-M   'P 1'
#
loop_
_entity.id
_entity.type
_entity.pdbx_description
1 polymer ?
#
loop_
_entity_poly.entity_id
_entity_poly.type
_entity_poly.pdbx_seq_one_letter_code
_entity_poly.pdbx_strand_id
1 'polypeptide(L)'
;MAMLRATRAAIKACASSSSSGYFARHFHASSGDTQKIVGVFYKANEYASKNPNFLGCVENALGIRDWLESKAHEYIVTDDKEGPHCELEKHIPDLDVLISTPFHPAYVTAERIKKAKNLKLLLTAGIGSDHIDLHAAAAAGLTVTWSQ
;
A
#
# COMPACT_ATOMS: atom_id res chain seq x y z
N MET A 1 5.38 -5.66 -74.65
CA MET A 1 4.41 -5.97 -73.58
C MET A 1 4.81 -5.18 -72.35
N ALA A 2 4.37 -3.93 -72.18
CA ALA A 2 3.05 -3.51 -71.70
C ALA A 2 2.75 -3.92 -70.25
N MET A 3 2.84 -2.91 -69.38
CA MET A 3 1.95 -2.58 -68.26
C MET A 3 2.05 -3.28 -66.89
N LEU A 4 2.35 -2.40 -65.91
CA LEU A 4 1.66 -2.14 -64.64
C LEU A 4 1.38 -3.29 -63.67
N ARG A 5 1.85 -3.12 -62.42
CA ARG A 5 0.97 -2.70 -61.31
C ARG A 5 1.78 -2.23 -60.09
N ALA A 6 1.46 -1.01 -59.66
CA ALA A 6 1.91 -0.37 -58.44
C ALA A 6 1.05 -0.79 -57.22
N THR A 7 1.39 -0.20 -56.06
CA THR A 7 0.71 -0.20 -54.74
C THR A 7 1.18 -1.31 -53.79
N ARG A 8 1.54 -1.05 -52.51
CA ARG A 8 1.01 -0.11 -51.52
C ARG A 8 2.12 0.43 -50.60
N ALA A 9 2.13 1.74 -50.39
CA ALA A 9 2.62 2.35 -49.16
C ALA A 9 1.55 2.22 -48.06
N ALA A 10 1.96 1.99 -46.82
CA ALA A 10 1.19 2.43 -45.65
C ALA A 10 2.12 2.49 -44.41
N ILE A 11 2.40 3.72 -44.03
CA ILE A 11 3.03 4.20 -42.81
C ILE A 11 2.38 3.52 -41.59
N LYS A 12 3.14 2.79 -40.77
CA LYS A 12 2.69 2.45 -39.41
C LYS A 12 3.28 3.47 -38.46
N ALA A 13 2.44 4.42 -38.10
CA ALA A 13 2.71 5.49 -37.16
C ALA A 13 3.35 4.98 -35.87
N CYS A 14 4.41 5.65 -35.45
CA CYS A 14 4.82 5.73 -34.07
C CYS A 14 3.64 6.27 -33.25
N ALA A 15 2.97 5.38 -32.54
CA ALA A 15 2.02 5.78 -31.51
C ALA A 15 2.85 6.33 -30.34
N SER A 16 3.19 7.61 -30.39
CA SER A 16 3.47 8.38 -29.18
C SER A 16 2.15 8.54 -28.44
N SER A 17 1.77 7.53 -27.66
CA SER A 17 0.75 7.72 -26.65
C SER A 17 1.36 8.63 -25.58
N SER A 18 1.04 9.91 -25.66
CA SER A 18 1.08 10.79 -24.49
C SER A 18 0.03 10.27 -23.51
N SER A 19 0.35 9.20 -22.79
CA SER A 19 -0.39 8.89 -21.58
C SER A 19 -0.14 10.07 -20.66
N SER A 20 -1.20 10.81 -20.34
CA SER A 20 -1.23 11.65 -19.15
C SER A 20 -1.00 10.70 -17.98
N GLY A 21 0.27 10.45 -17.68
CA GLY A 21 0.70 9.33 -16.87
C GLY A 21 0.44 9.66 -15.43
N TYR A 22 -0.63 9.10 -14.86
CA TYR A 22 -0.62 8.81 -13.44
C TYR A 22 0.63 7.95 -13.21
N PHE A 23 1.66 8.53 -12.59
CA PHE A 23 2.89 7.84 -12.23
C PHE A 23 2.53 6.81 -11.17
N ALA A 24 2.20 5.59 -11.57
CA ALA A 24 2.09 4.48 -10.63
C ALA A 24 3.48 4.17 -10.09
N ARG A 25 3.65 4.16 -8.77
CA ARG A 25 4.86 3.60 -8.17
C ARG A 25 4.90 2.13 -8.59
N HIS A 26 5.96 1.73 -9.28
CA HIS A 26 6.07 0.37 -9.79
C HIS A 26 6.17 -0.60 -8.61
N PHE A 27 5.21 -1.51 -8.49
CA PHE A 27 5.30 -2.65 -7.61
C PHE A 27 6.23 -3.68 -8.25
N HIS A 28 7.50 -3.64 -7.86
CA HIS A 28 8.45 -4.70 -8.18
C HIS A 28 8.52 -5.64 -6.97
N ALA A 29 7.84 -6.77 -7.06
CA ALA A 29 7.99 -7.85 -6.10
C ALA A 29 9.01 -8.85 -6.66
N SER A 30 10.30 -8.57 -6.48
CA SER A 30 11.31 -9.60 -6.71
C SER A 30 11.41 -10.49 -5.48
N SER A 31 11.80 -11.75 -5.67
CA SER A 31 11.94 -12.74 -4.59
C SER A 31 13.08 -12.43 -3.59
N GLY A 32 13.62 -11.21 -3.57
CA GLY A 32 14.65 -10.76 -2.63
C GLY A 32 14.45 -9.34 -2.08
N ASP A 33 13.36 -8.65 -2.42
CA ASP A 33 13.10 -7.30 -1.91
C ASP A 33 12.42 -7.37 -0.52
N THR A 34 13.19 -7.14 0.54
CA THR A 34 12.66 -6.92 1.90
C THR A 34 11.78 -5.67 1.91
N GLN A 35 10.60 -5.78 2.53
CA GLN A 35 9.64 -4.69 2.65
C GLN A 35 9.37 -4.42 4.12
N LYS A 36 9.17 -3.15 4.44
CA LYS A 36 8.76 -2.71 5.78
C LYS A 36 7.25 -2.51 5.82
N ILE A 37 6.57 -3.35 6.59
CA ILE A 37 5.13 -3.40 6.69
C ILE A 37 4.74 -2.92 8.09
N VAL A 38 3.83 -1.96 8.16
CA VAL A 38 3.33 -1.40 9.41
C VAL A 38 1.85 -1.71 9.55
N GLY A 39 1.47 -2.41 10.61
CA GLY A 39 0.08 -2.67 10.98
C GLY A 39 -0.38 -1.76 12.12
N VAL A 40 -1.49 -1.06 11.92
CA VAL A 40 -2.12 -0.22 12.94
C VAL A 40 -3.46 -0.81 13.35
N PHE A 41 -3.53 -1.28 14.59
CA PHE A 41 -4.69 -1.95 15.16
C PHE A 41 -4.91 -1.47 16.59
N TYR A 42 -6.10 -1.70 17.15
CA TYR A 42 -6.33 -1.44 18.57
C TYR A 42 -5.77 -2.59 19.43
N LYS A 43 -5.48 -2.29 20.70
CA LYS A 43 -5.17 -3.33 21.70
C LYS A 43 -6.44 -4.03 22.16
N ALA A 44 -6.48 -5.34 22.06
CA ALA A 44 -7.57 -6.15 22.61
C ALA A 44 -7.28 -6.61 24.05
N ASN A 45 -6.07 -6.40 24.57
CA ASN A 45 -5.66 -6.78 25.92
C ASN A 45 -6.01 -8.24 26.22
N GLU A 46 -6.62 -8.52 27.38
CA GLU A 46 -7.04 -9.86 27.79
C GLU A 46 -7.98 -10.58 26.79
N TYR A 47 -8.70 -9.83 25.95
CA TYR A 47 -9.64 -10.42 24.99
C TYR A 47 -8.91 -11.14 23.85
N ALA A 48 -7.69 -10.72 23.50
CA ALA A 48 -6.87 -11.41 22.52
C ALA A 48 -6.50 -12.83 22.99
N SER A 49 -6.18 -12.99 24.27
CA SER A 49 -5.85 -14.30 24.86
C SER A 49 -7.08 -15.19 25.04
N LYS A 50 -8.26 -14.59 25.30
CA LYS A 50 -9.54 -15.32 25.42
C LYS A 50 -10.01 -15.89 24.09
N ASN A 51 -9.70 -15.23 22.98
CA ASN A 51 -10.06 -15.70 21.64
C ASN A 51 -8.87 -15.51 20.67
N PRO A 52 -8.08 -16.57 20.40
CA PRO A 52 -6.99 -16.51 19.44
C PRO A 52 -7.41 -16.14 18.02
N ASN A 53 -8.68 -16.34 17.66
CA ASN A 53 -9.22 -15.95 16.35
C ASN A 53 -9.60 -14.46 16.29
N PHE A 54 -9.35 -13.70 17.36
CA PHE A 54 -9.50 -12.25 17.36
C PHE A 54 -8.31 -11.60 16.66
N LEU A 55 -8.27 -11.69 15.33
CA LEU A 55 -7.08 -11.33 14.54
C LEU A 55 -6.86 -9.82 14.39
N GLY A 56 -7.92 -9.00 14.44
CA GLY A 56 -7.88 -7.56 14.16
C GLY A 56 -7.32 -6.66 15.26
N CYS A 57 -6.39 -7.16 16.08
CA CYS A 57 -5.79 -6.43 17.21
C CYS A 57 -4.25 -6.47 17.17
N VAL A 58 -3.59 -5.65 17.98
CA VAL A 58 -2.12 -5.59 18.07
C VAL A 58 -1.51 -6.95 18.44
N GLU A 59 -2.14 -7.67 19.35
CA GLU A 59 -1.62 -8.91 19.91
C GLU A 59 -1.58 -10.05 18.89
N ASN A 60 -2.60 -10.16 18.05
CA ASN A 60 -2.72 -11.23 17.05
C ASN A 60 -2.32 -10.78 15.63
N ALA A 61 -2.27 -9.47 15.36
CA ALA A 61 -1.70 -8.85 14.16
C ALA A 61 -2.10 -9.53 12.83
N LEU A 62 -3.41 -9.74 12.65
CA LEU A 62 -4.03 -10.43 11.51
C LEU A 62 -3.60 -11.91 11.32
N GLY A 63 -2.76 -12.47 12.19
CA GLY A 63 -2.21 -13.82 12.06
C GLY A 63 -1.17 -13.97 10.93
N ILE A 64 -0.59 -12.86 10.45
CA ILE A 64 0.32 -12.88 9.27
C ILE A 64 1.80 -12.67 9.61
N ARG A 65 2.15 -12.48 10.89
CA ARG A 65 3.52 -12.18 11.33
C ARG A 65 4.52 -13.23 10.85
N ASP A 66 4.30 -14.50 11.21
CA ASP A 66 5.21 -15.60 10.87
C ASP A 66 5.37 -15.74 9.35
N TRP A 67 4.28 -15.53 8.60
CA TRP A 67 4.30 -15.59 7.15
C TRP A 67 5.13 -14.45 6.53
N LEU A 68 5.00 -13.21 7.02
CA LEU A 68 5.79 -12.07 6.56
C LEU A 68 7.27 -12.22 6.90
N GLU A 69 7.57 -12.60 8.14
CA GLU A 69 8.94 -12.78 8.61
C GLU A 69 9.64 -13.95 7.89
N SER A 70 8.90 -15.04 7.56
CA SER A 70 9.44 -16.15 6.74
C SER A 70 9.86 -15.74 5.33
N LYS A 71 9.35 -14.61 4.83
CA LYS A 71 9.70 -14.00 3.53
C LYS A 71 10.73 -12.88 3.66
N ALA A 72 11.36 -12.73 4.84
CA ALA A 72 12.31 -11.67 5.16
C ALA A 72 11.72 -10.24 5.05
N HIS A 73 10.42 -10.09 5.30
CA HIS A 73 9.79 -8.78 5.47
C HIS A 73 9.81 -8.37 6.96
N GLU A 74 9.91 -7.08 7.23
CA GLU A 74 9.79 -6.53 8.58
C GLU A 74 8.32 -6.21 8.85
N TYR A 75 7.77 -6.72 9.96
CA TYR A 75 6.39 -6.44 10.35
C TYR A 75 6.30 -5.76 11.73
N ILE A 76 6.08 -4.45 11.69
CA ILE A 76 5.89 -3.62 12.88
C ILE A 76 4.39 -3.45 13.12
N VAL A 77 3.96 -3.59 14.37
CA VAL A 77 2.55 -3.48 14.76
C VAL A 77 2.43 -2.52 15.92
N THR A 78 1.50 -1.58 15.84
CA THR A 78 1.29 -0.55 16.87
C THR A 78 -0.17 -0.14 16.98
N ASP A 79 -0.61 0.25 18.17
CA ASP A 79 -1.84 1.03 18.39
C ASP A 79 -1.59 2.54 18.47
N ASP A 80 -0.34 2.94 18.65
CA ASP A 80 0.05 4.33 18.80
C ASP A 80 0.17 5.03 17.44
N LYS A 81 -0.89 5.75 17.07
CA LYS A 81 -1.09 6.32 15.73
C LYS A 81 -1.27 7.84 15.69
N GLU A 82 -1.37 8.50 16.86
CA GLU A 82 -1.76 9.90 16.99
C GLU A 82 -0.71 10.75 17.71
N GLY A 83 -0.55 11.98 17.23
CA GLY A 83 0.43 12.91 17.77
C GLY A 83 1.79 12.85 17.05
N PRO A 84 2.61 13.89 17.20
CA PRO A 84 3.85 14.06 16.44
C PRO A 84 4.96 13.06 16.80
N HIS A 85 4.82 12.36 17.92
CA HIS A 85 5.81 11.43 18.47
C HIS A 85 5.28 10.01 18.60
N CYS A 86 4.12 9.70 18.01
CA CYS A 86 3.60 8.35 18.04
C CYS A 86 4.51 7.37 17.30
N GLU A 87 4.39 6.10 17.65
CA GLU A 87 5.14 5.02 17.01
C GLU A 87 4.96 5.02 15.50
N LEU A 88 3.74 5.22 15.00
CA LEU A 88 3.46 5.30 13.56
C LEU A 88 4.31 6.37 12.85
N GLU A 89 4.48 7.57 13.43
CA GLU A 89 5.27 8.65 12.80
C GLU A 89 6.75 8.28 12.63
N LYS A 90 7.28 7.36 13.45
CA LYS A 90 8.67 6.90 13.34
C LYS A 90 8.89 6.05 12.09
N HIS A 91 7.87 5.32 11.63
CA HIS A 91 7.95 4.40 10.50
C HIS A 91 7.40 4.98 9.19
N ILE A 92 6.60 6.06 9.25
CA ILE A 92 6.07 6.74 8.05
C ILE A 92 7.16 7.05 7.00
N PRO A 93 8.37 7.55 7.35
CA PRO A 93 9.36 7.93 6.36
C PRO A 93 9.85 6.79 5.46
N ASP A 94 9.88 5.56 5.96
CA ASP A 94 10.56 4.43 5.32
C ASP A 94 9.70 3.17 5.12
N LEU A 95 8.45 3.13 5.61
CA LEU A 95 7.53 2.02 5.35
C LEU A 95 7.18 1.86 3.86
N ASP A 96 6.98 0.63 3.43
CA ASP A 96 6.51 0.26 2.07
C ASP A 96 5.00 0.04 2.04
N VAL A 97 4.45 -0.55 3.12
CA VAL A 97 3.03 -0.92 3.23
C VAL A 97 2.50 -0.47 4.58
N LEU A 98 1.34 0.20 4.57
CA LEU A 98 0.57 0.50 5.77
C LEU A 98 -0.74 -0.27 5.73
N ILE A 99 -1.00 -1.03 6.79
CA ILE A 99 -2.23 -1.78 7.02
C ILE A 99 -2.94 -1.16 8.21
N SER A 100 -4.21 -0.81 8.07
CA SER A 100 -5.04 -0.35 9.20
C SER A 100 -6.46 -0.87 9.11
N THR A 101 -7.20 -0.77 10.21
CA THR A 101 -8.63 -1.11 10.25
C THR A 101 -9.47 0.16 10.40
N PRO A 102 -10.72 0.18 9.92
CA PRO A 102 -11.64 1.30 10.18
C PRO A 102 -11.95 1.49 11.68
N PHE A 103 -11.79 0.44 12.49
CA PHE A 103 -12.05 0.47 13.93
C PHE A 103 -10.97 1.22 14.72
N HIS A 104 -9.75 1.29 14.19
CA HIS A 104 -8.64 2.08 14.76
C HIS A 104 -7.82 2.70 13.62
N PRO A 105 -8.38 3.72 12.94
CA PRO A 105 -7.89 4.14 11.64
C PRO A 105 -6.58 4.92 11.76
N ALA A 106 -5.55 4.48 11.03
CA ALA A 106 -4.36 5.26 10.79
C ALA A 106 -4.67 6.33 9.74
N TYR A 107 -5.04 7.54 10.16
CA TYR A 107 -5.35 8.62 9.23
C TYR A 107 -4.16 8.91 8.30
N VAL A 108 -4.35 8.74 7.00
CA VAL A 108 -3.31 8.95 5.98
C VAL A 108 -3.55 10.28 5.30
N THR A 109 -3.02 11.34 5.89
CA THR A 109 -3.13 12.71 5.36
C THR A 109 -2.13 12.96 4.23
N ALA A 110 -2.36 14.01 3.44
CA ALA A 110 -1.40 14.49 2.44
C ALA A 110 0.01 14.74 3.04
N GLU A 111 0.08 15.22 4.28
CA GLU A 111 1.36 15.44 4.99
C GLU A 111 2.10 14.13 5.24
N ARG A 112 1.41 13.09 5.72
CA ARG A 112 1.99 11.77 5.94
C ARG A 112 2.44 11.13 4.63
N ILE A 113 1.63 11.24 3.57
CA ILE A 113 1.97 10.74 2.23
C ILE A 113 3.25 11.40 1.71
N LYS A 114 3.41 12.72 1.92
CA LYS A 114 4.61 13.46 1.52
C LYS A 114 5.87 13.02 2.27
N LYS A 115 5.74 12.64 3.55
CA LYS A 115 6.84 12.08 4.35
C LYS A 115 7.18 10.64 3.91
N ALA A 116 6.19 9.87 3.45
CA ALA A 116 6.31 8.46 3.13
C ALA A 116 6.93 8.18 1.75
N LYS A 117 8.26 8.23 1.70
CA LYS A 117 9.03 8.12 0.46
C LYS A 117 8.93 6.73 -0.17
N ASN A 118 8.90 5.69 0.65
CA ASN A 118 8.91 4.30 0.20
C ASN A 118 7.50 3.70 0.04
N LEU A 119 6.49 4.35 0.61
CA LEU A 119 5.12 3.84 0.66
C LEU A 119 4.60 3.53 -0.74
N LYS A 120 4.04 2.34 -0.94
CA LYS A 120 3.48 1.88 -2.22
C LYS A 120 2.03 1.43 -2.07
N LEU A 121 1.68 0.86 -0.92
CA LEU A 121 0.37 0.27 -0.68
C LEU A 121 -0.23 0.69 0.66
N LEU A 122 -1.48 1.13 0.59
CA LEU A 122 -2.36 1.34 1.73
C LEU A 122 -3.45 0.27 1.69
N LEU A 123 -3.47 -0.60 2.70
CA LEU A 123 -4.42 -1.70 2.81
C LEU A 123 -5.36 -1.48 4.00
N THR A 124 -6.65 -1.42 3.73
CA THR A 124 -7.68 -1.50 4.78
C THR A 124 -8.00 -2.96 5.08
N ALA A 125 -7.74 -3.41 6.31
CA ALA A 125 -8.21 -4.69 6.81
C ALA A 125 -9.68 -4.55 7.25
N GLY A 126 -10.61 -4.75 6.31
CA GLY A 126 -12.03 -4.48 6.46
C GLY A 126 -12.53 -3.59 5.33
N ILE A 127 -13.72 -2.99 5.47
CA ILE A 127 -14.35 -2.15 4.43
C ILE A 127 -14.35 -0.69 4.88
N GLY A 128 -13.90 0.20 3.98
CA GLY A 128 -13.91 1.65 4.19
C GLY A 128 -12.51 2.26 4.24
N SER A 129 -12.21 3.17 3.32
CA SER A 129 -10.89 3.81 3.17
C SER A 129 -10.98 5.33 3.23
N ASP A 130 -12.03 5.86 3.86
CA ASP A 130 -12.30 7.29 4.08
C ASP A 130 -11.27 7.97 5.00
N HIS A 131 -10.55 7.19 5.81
CA HIS A 131 -9.42 7.65 6.61
C HIS A 131 -8.15 7.94 5.80
N ILE A 132 -8.19 7.77 4.48
CA ILE A 132 -7.09 8.04 3.55
C ILE A 132 -7.46 9.24 2.67
N ASP A 133 -6.55 10.21 2.55
CA ASP A 133 -6.67 11.26 1.53
C ASP A 133 -6.44 10.64 0.13
N LEU A 134 -7.54 10.20 -0.49
CA LEU A 134 -7.51 9.49 -1.77
C LEU A 134 -6.97 10.37 -2.91
N HIS A 135 -7.16 11.69 -2.84
CA HIS A 135 -6.62 12.62 -3.85
C HIS A 135 -5.10 12.71 -3.74
N ALA A 136 -4.57 12.88 -2.53
CA ALA A 136 -3.13 12.88 -2.30
C ALA A 136 -2.51 11.51 -2.62
N ALA A 137 -3.19 10.41 -2.29
CA ALA A 137 -2.72 9.06 -2.59
C ALA A 137 -2.64 8.81 -4.10
N ALA A 138 -3.67 9.20 -4.86
CA ALA A 138 -3.67 9.10 -6.31
C ALA A 138 -2.59 9.98 -6.96
N ALA A 139 -2.43 11.22 -6.50
CA ALA A 139 -1.39 12.13 -6.97
C ALA A 139 0.02 11.59 -6.69
N ALA A 140 0.19 10.86 -5.58
CA ALA A 140 1.45 10.22 -5.20
C ALA A 140 1.63 8.81 -5.78
N GLY A 141 0.75 8.35 -6.67
CA GLY A 141 0.88 7.06 -7.34
C GLY A 141 0.74 5.85 -6.44
N LEU A 142 0.02 5.98 -5.32
CA LEU A 142 -0.18 4.91 -4.34
C LEU A 142 -1.31 3.96 -4.76
N THR A 143 -1.16 2.69 -4.40
CA THR A 143 -2.26 1.74 -4.45
C THR A 143 -3.05 1.80 -3.15
N VAL A 144 -4.37 1.96 -3.23
CA VAL A 144 -5.29 1.89 -2.09
C VAL A 144 -6.26 0.75 -2.32
N THR A 145 -6.38 -0.16 -1.37
CA THR A 145 -7.28 -1.30 -1.46
C THR A 145 -7.82 -1.70 -0.09
N TRP A 146 -8.84 -2.56 -0.09
CA TRP A 146 -9.49 -3.06 1.11
C TRP A 146 -9.77 -4.55 0.96
N SER A 147 -9.81 -5.27 2.08
CA SER A 147 -10.10 -6.71 2.10
C SER A 147 -11.53 -6.98 2.58
N GLN A 148 -12.20 -7.95 1.93
CA GLN A 148 -13.46 -8.53 2.39
C GLN A 148 -13.25 -10.00 2.73
#